data_AF-A0AAC8UB55-F1
#
_entry.id   AF-A0AAC8UB55-F1
#
_cell.length_a   1.000
_cell.length_b   1.000
_cell.length_c   1.000
_cell.angle_alpha   90.00
_cell.angle_beta   90.00
_cell.angle_gamma   90.00
#
_symmetry.space_group_name_H-M   'P 1'
#
loop_
_entity.id
_entity.type
_entity.pdbx_description
1 polymer ?
#
loop_
_entity_poly.entity_id
_entity_poly.type
_entity_poly.pdbx_seq_one_letter_code
_entity_poly.pdbx_strand_id
1 'polypeptide(L)' 'MEMNYKELSGLAREVERAGDLSYAASVWHKAAGKAKKEANKQWAVRRAAFCERWCGRIEKEKNNDGAVVTTR' A
#
# COMPACT_ATOMS: atom_id res chain seq x y z
N MET A 1 12.07 20.25 -3.77
CA MET A 1 12.99 19.12 -3.55
C MET A 1 12.30 17.88 -4.05
N GLU A 2 12.91 17.15 -4.98
CA GLU A 2 12.32 15.92 -5.53
C GLU A 2 12.72 14.74 -4.64
N MET A 3 11.74 14.02 -4.08
CA MET A 3 12.01 12.90 -3.18
C MET A 3 12.63 11.73 -3.94
N ASN A 4 13.69 11.15 -3.37
CA ASN A 4 14.36 9.99 -3.94
C ASN A 4 13.69 8.67 -3.50
N TYR A 5 14.09 7.55 -4.14
CA TYR A 5 13.54 6.23 -3.82
C TYR A 5 13.57 5.87 -2.33
N LYS A 6 14.65 6.23 -1.61
CA LYS A 6 14.83 5.89 -0.19
C LYS A 6 13.84 6.65 0.69
N GLU A 7 13.59 7.92 0.38
CA GLU A 7 12.63 8.76 1.08
C GLU A 7 11.20 8.26 0.83
N LEU A 8 10.85 7.99 -0.44
CA LEU A 8 9.54 7.47 -0.80
C LEU A 8 9.27 6.09 -0.20
N SER A 9 10.26 5.19 -0.20
CA SER A 9 10.12 3.86 0.41
C SER A 9 10.07 3.90 1.93
N GLY A 10 10.74 4.87 2.57
CA GLY A 10 10.60 5.14 4.00
C GLY A 10 9.19 5.61 4.34
N LEU A 11 8.70 6.64 3.64
CA LEU A 11 7.36 7.18 3.82
C LEU A 11 6.28 6.10 3.58
N ALA A 12 6.41 5.31 2.52
CA ALA A 12 5.45 4.26 2.22
C ALA A 12 5.35 3.23 3.36
N ARG A 13 6.47 2.86 4.00
CA ARG A 13 6.46 1.95 5.16
C ARG A 13 5.79 2.57 6.39
N GLU A 14 5.99 3.86 6.62
CA GLU A 14 5.33 4.56 7.73
C GLU A 14 3.82 4.61 7.54
N VAL A 15 3.39 4.92 6.30
CA VAL A 15 1.98 4.94 5.93
C VAL A 15 1.36 3.54 6.00
N GLU A 16 2.07 2.49 5.56
CA GLU A 16 1.63 1.10 5.74
C GLU A 16 1.39 0.77 7.22
N ARG A 17 2.30 1.21 8.11
CA ARG A 17 2.19 1.00 9.56
C ARG A 17 1.04 1.78 10.17
N ALA A 18 0.73 2.97 9.65
CA ALA A 18 -0.43 3.76 10.04
C ALA A 18 -1.76 3.13 9.59
N GLY A 19 -1.72 2.12 8.71
CA GLY A 19 -2.90 1.42 8.21
C GLY A 19 -3.57 2.08 7.01
N ASP A 20 -3.03 3.17 6.49
CA ASP A 20 -3.51 3.82 5.26
C ASP A 20 -2.92 3.11 4.03
N LEU A 21 -3.43 1.92 3.75
CA LEU A 21 -2.93 1.08 2.67
C LEU A 21 -3.18 1.69 1.28
N SER A 22 -4.23 2.50 1.11
CA SER A 22 -4.52 3.21 -0.14
C SER A 22 -3.42 4.23 -0.44
N TYR A 23 -3.11 5.08 0.53
CA TYR A 23 -2.03 6.05 0.37
C TYR A 23 -0.68 5.36 0.24
N ALA A 24 -0.41 4.30 1.01
CA ALA A 24 0.83 3.53 0.92
C ALA A 24 1.05 2.97 -0.50
N ALA A 25 0.03 2.43 -1.15
CA ALA A 25 0.11 1.96 -2.53
C ALA A 25 0.55 3.07 -3.49
N SER A 26 -0.04 4.25 -3.36
CA SER A 26 0.30 5.40 -4.20
C SER A 26 1.76 5.83 -4.02
N VAL A 27 2.28 5.79 -2.79
CA VAL A 27 3.67 6.16 -2.49
C VAL A 27 4.63 5.09 -3.00
N TRP A 28 4.26 3.80 -2.94
CA TRP A 28 5.05 2.73 -3.53
C TRP A 28 5.15 2.82 -5.06
N HIS A 29 4.07 3.18 -5.76
CA HIS A 29 4.13 3.44 -7.21
C HIS A 29 5.06 4.60 -7.56
N LYS A 30 5.01 5.68 -6.78
CA LYS A 30 5.95 6.80 -6.93
C LYS A 30 7.39 6.36 -6.69
N ALA A 31 7.63 5.54 -5.66
CA ALA A 31 8.95 4.97 -5.39
C ALA A 31 9.43 4.12 -6.58
N ALA A 32 8.57 3.26 -7.15
CA ALA A 32 8.91 2.45 -8.32
C ALA A 32 9.37 3.30 -9.51
N GLY A 33 8.70 4.43 -9.77
CA GLY A 33 9.09 5.38 -10.83
C GLY A 33 10.44 6.07 -10.60
N LYS A 34 10.88 6.19 -9.35
CA LYS A 34 12.19 6.77 -8.96
C LYS A 34 13.29 5.72 -8.76
N ALA A 35 12.95 4.43 -8.84
CA ALA A 35 13.90 3.35 -8.65
C ALA A 35 14.85 3.25 -9.85
N LYS A 36 16.15 3.45 -9.62
CA LYS A 36 17.19 3.26 -10.65
C LYS A 36 17.54 1.79 -10.89
N LYS A 37 17.32 0.94 -9.87
CA LYS A 37 17.58 -0.51 -9.93
C LYS A 37 16.28 -1.25 -10.17
N GLU A 38 16.29 -2.17 -11.12
CA GLU A 38 15.10 -2.98 -11.46
C GLU A 38 14.58 -3.78 -10.25
N ALA A 39 15.48 -4.33 -9.42
CA ALA A 39 15.08 -5.03 -8.19
C ALA A 39 14.25 -4.14 -7.24
N ASN A 40 14.64 -2.86 -7.10
CA ASN A 40 13.94 -1.90 -6.24
C ASN A 40 12.58 -1.50 -6.84
N LYS A 41 12.51 -1.39 -8.17
CA LYS A 41 11.28 -1.14 -8.90
C LYS A 41 10.30 -2.29 -8.71
N GLN A 42 10.74 -3.53 -8.94
CA GLN A 42 9.91 -4.72 -8.76
C GLN A 42 9.44 -4.90 -7.33
N TRP A 43 10.30 -4.64 -6.34
CA TRP A 43 9.91 -4.63 -4.94
C TRP A 43 8.76 -3.65 -4.70
N ALA A 44 8.91 -2.41 -5.18
CA ALA A 44 7.93 -1.34 -4.94
C ALA A 44 6.59 -1.63 -5.64
N VAL A 45 6.63 -2.12 -6.89
CA VAL A 45 5.42 -2.53 -7.63
C VAL A 45 4.69 -3.67 -6.91
N ARG A 46 5.41 -4.71 -6.48
CA ARG A 46 4.81 -5.84 -5.75
C ARG A 46 4.18 -5.39 -4.43
N ARG A 47 4.82 -4.44 -3.74
CA ARG A 47 4.30 -3.93 -2.48
C ARG A 47 3.10 -3.01 -2.67
N ALA A 48 3.09 -2.18 -3.70
CA ALA A 48 1.92 -1.39 -4.08
C ALA A 48 0.71 -2.30 -4.33
N ALA A 49 0.88 -3.34 -5.16
CA ALA A 49 -0.17 -4.31 -5.45
C ALA A 49 -0.67 -5.05 -4.19
N PHE A 50 0.22 -5.35 -3.25
CA PHE A 50 -0.17 -5.88 -1.94
C PHE A 50 -1.07 -4.88 -1.19
N CYS A 51 -0.64 -3.62 -1.07
CA CYS A 51 -1.40 -2.60 -0.35
C CYS A 51 -2.78 -2.36 -0.98
N GLU A 52 -2.86 -2.29 -2.31
CA GLU A 52 -4.14 -2.16 -3.05
C GLU A 52 -5.10 -3.33 -2.74
N ARG A 53 -4.59 -4.56 -2.80
CA ARG A 53 -5.39 -5.76 -2.54
C ARG A 53 -5.89 -5.83 -1.11
N TRP A 54 -5.07 -5.41 -0.14
CA TRP A 54 -5.44 -5.41 1.27
C TRP A 54 -6.34 -4.23 1.65
N CYS A 55 -6.17 -3.07 1.03
CA CYS A 55 -7.08 -1.93 1.20
C CYS A 55 -8.52 -2.33 0.83
N GLY A 56 -8.72 -2.96 -0.32
CA GLY A 56 -10.05 -3.43 -0.76
C GLY A 56 -10.65 -4.53 0.13
N ARG A 57 -9.84 -5.23 0.94
CA ARG A 57 -10.33 -6.19 1.93
C ARG A 57 -10.81 -5.51 3.20
N ILE A 58 -10.06 -4.50 3.68
CA ILE A 58 -10.44 -3.71 4.87
C ILE A 58 -11.74 -2.93 4.61
N GLU A 59 -11.93 -2.37 3.42
CA GLU A 59 -13.19 -1.71 3.05
C GLU A 59 -14.37 -2.67 3.01
N LYS A 60 -14.16 -3.91 2.53
CA LYS A 60 -15.19 -4.95 2.54
C LYS A 60 -15.53 -5.43 3.95
N GLU A 61 -14.55 -5.55 4.84
CA GLU A 61 -14.79 -5.95 6.24
C GLU A 61 -15.53 -4.83 7.00
N LYS A 62 -15.12 -3.57 6.85
CA LYS A 62 -15.84 -2.41 7.44
C LYS A 62 -17.28 -2.26 6.96
N ASN A 63 -17.57 -2.62 5.70
CA ASN A 63 -18.94 -2.62 5.17
C ASN A 63 -19.75 -3.87 5.57
N ASN A 64 -19.09 -4.94 6.04
CA ASN A 64 -19.75 -6.17 6.46
C ASN A 64 -19.99 -6.24 7.97
N ASP A 65 -19.35 -5.39 8.78
CA ASP A 65 -19.68 -5.20 10.21
C ASP A 65 -21.07 -4.54 10.43
N GLY A 66 -21.77 -4.15 9.36
CA GLY A 66 -23.19 -3.80 9.36
C GLY A 66 -24.14 -4.96 9.01
N ALA A 67 -23.61 -6.13 8.62
CA ALA A 67 -24.40 -7.33 8.34
C ALA A 67 -24.09 -8.39 9.39
N VAL A 68 -24.95 -8.45 10.41
CA VAL A 68 -25.11 -9.63 11.26
C VAL A 68 -25.28 -10.85 10.35
N VAL A 69 -24.23 -11.65 10.22
CA VAL A 69 -24.34 -13.02 9.73
C VAL A 69 -24.19 -13.93 10.93
N THR A 70 -25.34 -14.20 11.55
CA THR A 70 -25.60 -15.42 12.30
C THR A 70 -25.25 -16.60 11.40
N THR A 71 -24.18 -17.33 11.73
CA THR A 71 -23.94 -18.65 11.16
C THR A 71 -24.34 -19.68 12.22
N ARG A 72 -25.36 -20.46 11.85
CA ARG A 72 -25.88 -21.62 12.59
C ARG A 72 -24.92 -22.81 12.50
#